data_AF-A0A5Q0H810-F1
#
_entry.id   AF-A0A5Q0H810-F1
#
_cell.length_a   1.000
_cell.length_b   1.000
_cell.length_c   1.000
_cell.angle_alpha   90.00
_cell.angle_beta   90.00
_cell.angle_gamma   90.00
#
_symmetry.space_group_name_H-M   'P 1'
#
loop_
_entity.id
_entity.type
_entity.pdbx_description
1 polymer ?
#
loop_
_entity_poly.entity_id
_entity_poly.type
_entity_poly.pdbx_seq_one_letter_code
_entity_poly.pdbx_strand_id
1 'polypeptide(L)'
;MTSGRAVRASRSRTGELENVRGTGTPRRRRGRTGVNAVVPRRDGRSEGSGAPPPPYLGRVDLESHRVELTGYCYRMLGGPFEAEDAVQETFVRAWRGTYDPARGSLRAWLYAIATNVCLDLLRTARRRAVAMDLASPAAPGTPLGEPLPASAWVLPVPDERVLPADQVAADREGVRLAFVAALQHLPPRQRAVLILRDVLCWRAAEVARLLGTTVASVNSALQRARATIADRRPEPLRPVDPGLLERYATAFERHDVPALVALLHEDATTAMPPFAWWLRGRADIAAVLSFGGSGCETARLVPARASGVPAFGQYRPDGEGAYRPFALVVVEFSGGCQLGATTFLGDELFGLFGLPMSLPAAARSSGWDHDRSGGLRCTTS
;
A
#
# COMPACT_ATOMS: atom_id res chain seq x y z
N MET A 1 -47.77 -37.00 -52.86
CA MET A 1 -46.95 -37.55 -51.76
C MET A 1 -46.30 -36.35 -51.07
N THR A 2 -46.96 -35.68 -50.12
CA THR A 2 -46.78 -35.82 -48.64
C THR A 2 -45.31 -35.77 -48.21
N SER A 3 -44.86 -35.11 -47.16
CA SER A 3 -45.36 -34.21 -46.10
C SER A 3 -44.12 -33.88 -45.26
N GLY A 4 -44.05 -32.72 -44.62
CA GLY A 4 -42.98 -32.39 -43.67
C GLY A 4 -42.87 -33.39 -42.51
N ARG A 5 -41.68 -33.46 -41.89
CA ARG A 5 -41.48 -34.13 -40.61
C ARG A 5 -40.32 -33.51 -39.82
N ALA A 6 -40.68 -32.92 -38.69
CA ALA A 6 -39.79 -32.63 -37.57
C ALA A 6 -39.54 -33.91 -36.75
N VAL A 7 -38.33 -34.08 -36.20
CA VAL A 7 -37.99 -34.97 -35.08
C VAL A 7 -36.86 -34.29 -34.31
N ARG A 8 -37.02 -33.70 -33.11
CA ARG A 8 -37.39 -34.15 -31.76
C ARG A 8 -36.16 -34.17 -30.85
N ALA A 9 -36.16 -33.25 -29.89
CA ALA A 9 -35.19 -33.12 -28.80
C ALA A 9 -35.29 -34.32 -27.83
N SER A 10 -34.14 -34.80 -27.35
CA SER A 10 -34.02 -35.78 -26.28
C SER A 10 -34.02 -35.06 -24.92
N ARG A 11 -35.04 -35.34 -24.11
CA ARG A 11 -35.08 -35.07 -22.67
C ARG A 11 -34.43 -36.26 -21.96
N SER A 12 -33.37 -36.03 -21.17
CA SER A 12 -32.90 -36.96 -20.14
C SER A 12 -33.49 -36.58 -18.79
N ARG A 13 -33.84 -37.63 -18.04
CA ARG A 13 -34.71 -37.65 -16.86
C ARG A 13 -34.02 -37.06 -15.63
N THR A 14 -34.75 -36.21 -14.93
CA THR A 14 -34.59 -35.89 -13.52
C THR A 14 -35.04 -37.09 -12.68
N GLY A 15 -34.17 -37.54 -11.77
CA GLY A 15 -34.51 -38.42 -10.66
C GLY A 15 -34.43 -37.64 -9.36
N GLU A 16 -35.56 -37.57 -8.65
CA GLU A 16 -35.69 -37.19 -7.24
C GLU A 16 -34.79 -38.03 -6.34
N LEU A 17 -34.24 -37.43 -5.28
CA LEU A 17 -34.18 -38.05 -3.95
C LEU A 17 -34.12 -36.96 -2.85
N GLU A 18 -35.29 -36.76 -2.26
CA GLU A 18 -35.64 -36.63 -0.84
C GLU A 18 -34.77 -35.84 0.17
N ASN A 19 -35.50 -34.89 0.76
CA ASN A 19 -35.32 -34.21 2.04
C ASN A 19 -35.15 -35.18 3.23
N VAL A 20 -34.10 -34.99 4.04
CA VAL A 20 -34.05 -35.53 5.41
C VAL A 20 -33.87 -34.38 6.41
N ARG A 21 -34.93 -34.15 7.18
CA ARG A 21 -34.92 -33.30 8.38
C ARG A 21 -34.16 -34.01 9.49
N GLY A 22 -33.02 -33.45 9.89
CA GLY A 22 -32.26 -33.88 11.07
C GLY A 22 -32.47 -32.92 12.24
N THR A 23 -33.11 -33.41 13.29
CA THR A 23 -33.25 -32.79 14.61
C THR A 23 -31.89 -32.70 15.31
N GLY A 24 -31.48 -31.49 15.72
CA GLY A 24 -30.20 -31.25 16.40
C GLY A 24 -30.37 -30.33 17.61
N THR A 25 -30.42 -30.94 18.79
CA THR A 25 -30.48 -30.33 20.13
C THR A 25 -29.24 -29.45 20.41
N PRO A 26 -29.34 -28.33 21.16
CA PRO A 26 -28.29 -27.31 21.20
C PRO A 26 -27.11 -27.75 22.08
N ARG A 27 -25.91 -27.79 21.48
CA ARG A 27 -24.65 -28.10 22.18
C ARG A 27 -24.13 -26.84 22.90
N ARG A 28 -24.08 -26.94 24.23
CA ARG A 28 -23.49 -26.00 25.19
C ARG A 28 -22.17 -25.38 24.73
N ARG A 29 -22.14 -24.05 24.67
CA ARG A 29 -20.92 -23.23 24.77
C ARG A 29 -20.20 -23.52 26.08
N ARG A 30 -18.93 -23.95 26.01
CA ARG A 30 -17.96 -23.92 27.12
C ARG A 30 -16.58 -23.55 26.57
N GLY A 31 -15.87 -22.68 27.30
CA GLY A 31 -14.41 -22.54 27.19
C GLY A 31 -13.89 -21.22 26.61
N ARG A 32 -14.26 -20.10 27.22
CA ARG A 32 -13.65 -18.78 27.02
C ARG A 32 -12.39 -18.70 27.90
N THR A 33 -11.20 -18.88 27.34
CA THR A 33 -9.92 -18.59 28.03
C THR A 33 -9.49 -17.17 27.67
N GLY A 34 -10.04 -16.20 28.40
CA GLY A 34 -9.54 -14.82 28.40
C GLY A 34 -8.23 -14.77 29.18
N VAL A 35 -7.16 -14.32 28.53
CA VAL A 35 -5.93 -13.91 29.20
C VAL A 35 -6.24 -12.61 29.93
N ASN A 36 -6.40 -12.68 31.25
CA ASN A 36 -6.56 -11.53 32.11
C ASN A 36 -5.24 -10.76 32.18
N ALA A 37 -5.14 -9.66 31.45
CA ALA A 37 -4.20 -8.60 31.81
C ALA A 37 -4.79 -7.85 33.00
N VAL A 38 -4.16 -7.98 34.16
CA VAL A 38 -4.50 -7.22 35.37
C VAL A 38 -4.13 -5.76 35.11
N VAL A 39 -5.14 -4.93 34.85
CA VAL A 39 -5.05 -3.47 34.93
C VAL A 39 -5.62 -3.07 36.30
N PRO A 40 -4.89 -2.36 37.17
CA PRO A 40 -5.47 -1.90 38.42
C PRO A 40 -6.50 -0.81 38.11
N ARG A 41 -7.75 -1.05 38.52
CA ARG A 41 -8.80 -0.02 38.56
C ARG A 41 -8.41 0.99 39.63
N ARG A 42 -8.29 2.26 39.25
CA ARG A 42 -8.16 3.38 40.18
C ARG A 42 -9.56 3.98 40.34
N ASP A 43 -10.17 3.74 41.50
CA ASP A 43 -11.41 4.41 41.89
C ASP A 43 -11.13 5.91 42.07
N GLY A 44 -12.04 6.72 41.53
CA GLY A 44 -11.90 8.16 41.44
C GLY A 44 -12.24 8.89 42.74
N ARG A 45 -11.47 9.93 43.02
CA ARG A 45 -12.00 11.23 43.44
C ARG A 45 -11.22 12.32 42.72
N SER A 46 -11.97 13.13 41.98
CA SER A 46 -11.54 14.36 41.34
C SER A 46 -11.43 15.46 42.38
N GLU A 47 -10.26 16.08 42.49
CA GLU A 47 -10.19 17.50 42.86
C GLU A 47 -9.31 18.19 41.81
N GLY A 48 -9.87 19.24 41.22
CA GLY A 48 -9.20 20.06 40.24
C GLY A 48 -8.00 20.75 40.87
N SER A 49 -6.82 20.41 40.40
CA SER A 49 -5.72 21.36 40.37
C SER A 49 -5.28 21.42 38.92
N GLY A 50 -5.21 22.64 38.36
CA GLY A 50 -4.47 22.90 37.14
C GLY A 50 -2.99 22.67 37.41
N ALA A 51 -2.62 21.41 37.62
CA ALA A 51 -1.25 20.99 37.71
C ALA A 51 -0.64 21.26 36.33
N PRO A 52 0.40 22.10 36.24
CA PRO A 52 1.12 22.23 34.98
C PRO A 52 1.56 20.83 34.53
N PRO A 53 1.55 20.53 33.22
CA PRO A 53 2.01 19.24 32.73
C PRO A 53 3.42 18.95 33.29
N PRO A 54 3.74 17.68 33.60
CA PRO A 54 5.02 17.34 34.24
C PRO A 54 6.22 17.94 33.49
N PRO A 55 7.26 18.45 34.19
CA PRO A 55 8.26 19.36 33.61
C PRO A 55 9.26 18.75 32.60
N TYR A 56 9.03 17.55 32.06
CA TYR A 56 10.00 16.84 31.22
C TYR A 56 9.57 16.62 29.77
N LEU A 57 8.31 16.90 29.41
CA LEU A 57 7.80 16.60 28.06
C LEU A 57 8.13 17.67 27.00
N GLY A 58 8.73 18.79 27.38
CA GLY A 58 9.31 19.74 26.41
C GLY A 58 10.61 19.25 25.74
N ARG A 59 11.08 18.02 26.02
CA ARG A 59 12.41 17.52 25.59
C ARG A 59 12.44 16.16 24.90
N VAL A 60 11.31 15.45 24.78
CA VAL A 60 11.28 14.19 24.03
C VAL A 60 10.96 14.53 22.58
N ASP A 61 11.99 14.52 21.74
CA ASP A 61 11.84 14.72 20.30
C ASP A 61 11.19 13.48 19.65
N LEU A 62 9.86 13.46 19.65
CA LEU A 62 9.06 12.44 18.99
C LEU A 62 9.09 12.60 17.46
N GLU A 63 9.13 13.85 16.99
CA GLU A 63 9.02 14.19 15.57
C GLU A 63 10.18 13.66 14.74
N SER A 64 11.41 13.60 15.30
CA SER A 64 12.53 12.93 14.61
C SER A 64 12.30 11.45 14.32
N HIS A 65 11.36 10.80 15.01
CA HIS A 65 11.00 9.40 14.80
C HIS A 65 9.79 9.22 13.87
N ARG A 66 9.18 10.32 13.39
CA ARG A 66 7.94 10.25 12.59
C ARG A 66 8.13 9.45 11.31
N VAL A 67 9.13 9.78 10.50
CA VAL A 67 9.33 9.13 9.19
C VAL A 67 9.52 7.62 9.32
N GLU A 68 10.36 7.19 10.27
CA GLU A 68 10.62 5.76 10.48
C GLU A 68 9.43 4.99 11.06
N LEU A 69 8.64 5.63 11.94
CA LEU A 69 7.42 5.05 12.49
C LEU A 69 6.34 4.98 11.42
N THR A 70 6.19 6.01 10.57
CA THR A 70 5.27 5.98 9.44
C THR A 70 5.65 4.85 8.49
N GLY A 71 6.94 4.68 8.17
CA GLY A 71 7.41 3.55 7.37
C GLY A 71 7.14 2.19 8.00
N TYR A 72 7.23 2.07 9.33
CA TYR A 72 6.86 0.84 10.03
C TYR A 72 5.35 0.58 9.99
N CYS A 73 4.54 1.58 10.34
CA CYS A 73 3.09 1.51 10.34
C CYS A 73 2.53 1.26 8.93
N TYR A 74 3.13 1.84 7.90
CA TYR A 74 2.77 1.59 6.49
C TYR A 74 2.98 0.14 6.09
N ARG A 75 4.14 -0.46 6.42
CA ARG A 75 4.39 -1.89 6.17
C ARG A 75 3.44 -2.79 6.98
N MET A 76 3.02 -2.34 8.15
CA MET A 76 2.03 -3.05 8.97
C MET A 76 0.60 -2.94 8.42
N LEU A 77 0.19 -1.79 7.88
CA LEU A 77 -1.23 -1.48 7.59
C LEU A 77 -1.59 -1.43 6.11
N GLY A 78 -0.62 -1.18 5.22
CA GLY A 78 -0.79 -1.14 3.77
C GLY A 78 -1.44 0.13 3.19
N GLY A 79 -1.75 1.13 4.01
CA GLY A 79 -2.30 2.41 3.58
C GLY A 79 -1.55 3.59 4.23
N PRO A 80 -1.31 4.70 3.50
CA PRO A 80 -0.55 5.84 4.02
C PRO A 80 -1.33 6.62 5.08
N PHE A 81 -2.64 6.77 4.91
CA PHE A 81 -3.49 7.49 5.86
C PHE A 81 -3.61 6.75 7.18
N GLU A 82 -3.86 5.43 7.15
CA GLU A 82 -3.92 4.62 8.37
C GLU A 82 -2.55 4.54 9.06
N ALA A 83 -1.46 4.59 8.29
CA ALA A 83 -0.11 4.65 8.85
C ALA A 83 0.14 5.96 9.60
N GLU A 84 -0.24 7.11 9.01
CA GLU A 84 -0.12 8.41 9.64
C GLU A 84 -0.98 8.48 10.92
N ASP A 85 -2.24 8.05 10.85
CA ASP A 85 -3.14 7.98 12.01
C ASP A 85 -2.56 7.10 13.13
N ALA A 86 -1.97 5.95 12.80
CA ALA A 86 -1.32 5.08 13.76
C ALA A 86 -0.09 5.75 14.43
N VAL A 87 0.67 6.55 13.70
CA VAL A 87 1.78 7.33 14.26
C VAL A 87 1.27 8.45 15.16
N GLN A 88 0.21 9.16 14.77
CA GLN A 88 -0.38 10.18 15.63
C GLN A 88 -0.90 9.58 16.94
N GLU A 89 -1.63 8.47 16.88
CA GLU A 89 -2.08 7.75 18.08
C GLU A 89 -0.89 7.26 18.92
N THR A 90 0.20 6.83 18.28
CA THR A 90 1.46 6.47 18.97
C THR A 90 2.02 7.65 19.76
N PHE A 91 2.09 8.84 19.16
CA PHE A 91 2.59 10.04 19.82
C PHE A 91 1.66 10.51 20.93
N VAL A 92 0.34 10.44 20.75
CA VAL A 92 -0.63 10.75 21.81
C VAL A 92 -0.46 9.79 23.00
N ARG A 93 -0.29 8.48 22.75
CA ARG A 93 -0.02 7.50 23.81
C ARG A 93 1.33 7.71 24.48
N ALA A 94 2.36 8.06 23.72
CA ALA A 94 3.67 8.38 24.24
C ALA A 94 3.62 9.64 25.14
N TRP A 95 2.94 10.69 24.68
CA TRP A 95 2.75 11.94 25.43
C TRP A 95 2.01 11.72 26.76
N ARG A 96 0.99 10.85 26.76
CA ARG A 96 0.26 10.46 27.98
C ARG A 96 1.03 9.49 28.88
N GLY A 97 2.03 8.80 28.32
CA GLY A 97 2.86 7.83 29.01
C GLY A 97 4.01 8.46 29.77
N THR A 98 4.80 7.62 30.45
CA THR A 98 6.05 8.03 31.09
C THR A 98 7.17 7.16 30.54
N TYR A 99 8.05 7.75 29.74
CA TYR A 99 9.25 7.08 29.25
C TYR A 99 10.23 6.87 30.41
N ASP A 100 10.77 5.65 30.51
CA ASP A 100 11.80 5.27 31.48
C ASP A 100 13.07 4.84 30.73
N PRO A 101 14.12 5.67 30.70
CA PRO A 101 15.41 5.35 30.07
C PRO A 101 16.07 4.08 30.61
N ALA A 102 15.79 3.69 31.85
CA ALA A 102 16.35 2.47 32.44
C ALA A 102 15.76 1.19 31.81
N ARG A 103 14.60 1.28 31.14
CA ARG A 103 13.91 0.14 30.50
C ARG A 103 14.28 -0.03 29.02
N GLY A 104 14.98 0.92 28.41
CA GLY A 104 15.42 0.87 27.03
C GLY A 104 15.43 2.23 26.34
N SER A 105 15.77 2.25 25.05
CA SER A 105 15.80 3.48 24.25
C SER A 105 14.39 4.02 23.97
N LEU A 106 14.30 5.33 23.76
CA LEU A 106 13.06 6.01 23.35
C LEU A 106 12.49 5.37 22.08
N ARG A 107 13.35 5.16 21.07
CA ARG A 107 13.02 4.43 19.85
C ARG A 107 12.35 3.08 20.14
N ALA A 108 12.95 2.26 21.00
CA ALA A 108 12.40 0.94 21.32
C ALA A 108 11.00 1.02 21.95
N TRP A 109 10.79 2.02 22.81
CA TRP A 109 9.51 2.27 23.45
C TRP A 109 8.44 2.76 22.47
N LEU A 110 8.77 3.68 21.57
CA LEU A 110 7.83 4.18 20.55
C LEU A 110 7.38 3.07 19.59
N TYR A 111 8.30 2.23 19.13
CA TYR A 111 7.95 1.07 18.31
C TYR A 111 7.08 0.05 19.06
N ALA A 112 7.25 -0.11 20.37
CA ALA A 112 6.37 -0.96 21.17
C ALA A 112 4.93 -0.42 21.17
N ILE A 113 4.76 0.89 21.35
CA ILE A 113 3.46 1.56 21.28
C ILE A 113 2.87 1.42 19.87
N ALA A 114 3.62 1.79 18.84
CA ALA A 114 3.19 1.72 17.43
C ALA A 114 2.78 0.30 17.03
N THR A 115 3.53 -0.71 17.47
CA THR A 115 3.19 -2.11 17.21
C THR A 115 1.86 -2.48 17.82
N ASN A 116 1.59 -2.08 19.07
CA ASN A 116 0.31 -2.35 19.70
C ASN A 116 -0.83 -1.62 18.99
N VAL A 117 -0.64 -0.36 18.59
CA VAL A 117 -1.62 0.40 17.80
C VAL A 117 -1.95 -0.32 16.48
N CYS A 118 -0.93 -0.70 15.70
CA CYS A 118 -1.14 -1.44 14.46
C CYS A 118 -1.81 -2.79 14.68
N LEU A 119 -1.41 -3.55 15.71
CA LEU A 119 -2.03 -4.83 16.02
C LEU A 119 -3.50 -4.69 16.44
N ASP A 120 -3.86 -3.62 17.15
CA ASP A 120 -5.24 -3.32 17.53
C ASP A 120 -6.08 -2.99 16.28
N LEU A 121 -5.58 -2.14 15.39
CA LEU A 121 -6.23 -1.81 14.10
C LEU A 121 -6.42 -3.05 13.22
N LEU A 122 -5.43 -3.95 13.18
CA LEU A 122 -5.47 -5.17 12.38
C LEU A 122 -6.44 -6.24 12.92
N ARG A 123 -7.04 -6.08 14.11
CA ARG A 123 -8.04 -7.04 14.62
C ARG A 123 -9.35 -6.99 13.86
N THR A 124 -9.69 -5.83 13.29
CA THR A 124 -10.96 -5.61 12.57
C THR A 124 -10.74 -5.28 11.09
N ALA A 125 -9.53 -4.91 10.70
CA ALA A 125 -9.19 -4.61 9.33
C ALA A 125 -9.25 -5.85 8.41
N ARG A 126 -9.73 -5.63 7.19
CA ARG A 126 -9.60 -6.62 6.11
C ARG A 126 -8.19 -6.56 5.52
N ARG A 127 -7.76 -7.66 4.89
CA ARG A 127 -6.50 -7.73 4.15
C ARG A 127 -6.56 -6.76 2.97
N ARG A 128 -5.54 -5.91 2.83
CA ARG A 128 -5.28 -5.10 1.64
C ARG A 128 -4.49 -5.89 0.60
N ALA A 129 -4.68 -5.58 -0.67
CA ALA A 129 -4.13 -6.32 -1.79
C ALA A 129 -3.76 -5.40 -2.97
N VAL A 130 -2.98 -5.93 -3.90
CA VAL A 130 -2.89 -5.41 -5.27
C VAL A 130 -3.87 -6.15 -6.18
N ALA A 131 -4.16 -5.63 -7.37
CA ALA A 131 -5.19 -6.20 -8.26
C ALA A 131 -4.96 -7.70 -8.58
N MET A 132 -3.69 -8.08 -8.76
CA MET A 132 -3.26 -9.45 -9.06
C MET A 132 -3.57 -10.45 -7.93
N ASP A 133 -3.79 -10.00 -6.69
CA ASP A 133 -4.19 -10.86 -5.57
C ASP A 133 -5.71 -11.06 -5.49
N LEU A 134 -6.49 -10.28 -6.27
CA LEU A 134 -7.94 -10.20 -6.18
C LEU A 134 -8.65 -10.88 -7.35
N ALA A 135 -8.04 -10.88 -8.54
CA ALA A 135 -8.62 -11.44 -9.75
C ALA A 135 -7.56 -12.02 -10.71
N SER A 136 -8.00 -12.87 -11.63
CA SER A 136 -7.22 -13.26 -12.81
C SER A 136 -7.10 -12.09 -13.81
N PRO A 137 -6.08 -12.08 -14.70
CA PRO A 137 -5.97 -11.02 -15.70
C PRO A 137 -7.19 -11.00 -16.61
N ALA A 138 -7.67 -9.79 -16.90
CA ALA A 138 -8.77 -9.56 -17.83
C ALA A 138 -8.29 -9.65 -19.29
N ALA A 139 -9.22 -9.86 -20.21
CA ALA A 139 -8.96 -9.71 -21.64
C ALA A 139 -9.26 -8.26 -22.08
N PRO A 140 -8.64 -7.75 -23.17
CA PRO A 140 -9.00 -6.47 -23.76
C PRO A 140 -10.50 -6.39 -24.05
N GLY A 141 -11.12 -5.23 -23.73
CA GLY A 141 -12.56 -5.01 -23.87
C GLY A 141 -13.42 -5.54 -22.72
N THR A 142 -12.84 -6.22 -21.73
CA THR A 142 -13.55 -6.58 -20.49
C THR A 142 -13.87 -5.31 -19.70
N PRO A 143 -15.13 -5.07 -19.26
CA PRO A 143 -15.47 -3.94 -18.41
C PRO A 143 -14.68 -3.92 -17.09
N LEU A 144 -14.46 -2.73 -16.53
CA LEU A 144 -13.69 -2.57 -15.28
C LEU A 144 -14.33 -3.26 -14.06
N GLY A 145 -15.66 -3.45 -14.08
CA GLY A 145 -16.42 -4.01 -12.97
C GLY A 145 -16.76 -3.00 -11.89
N GLU A 146 -17.17 -3.49 -10.72
CA GLU A 146 -17.52 -2.64 -9.58
C GLU A 146 -16.26 -2.16 -8.84
N PRO A 147 -16.21 -0.88 -8.44
CA PRO A 147 -15.10 -0.37 -7.65
C PRO A 147 -15.11 -0.96 -6.23
N LEU A 148 -13.95 -1.37 -5.75
CA LEU A 148 -13.73 -1.82 -4.37
C LEU A 148 -13.35 -0.64 -3.46
N PRO A 149 -13.71 -0.67 -2.18
CA PRO A 149 -13.39 0.41 -1.25
C PRO A 149 -11.87 0.58 -1.10
N ALA A 150 -11.41 1.81 -0.81
CA ALA A 150 -9.99 2.13 -0.59
C ALA A 150 -9.31 1.18 0.43
N SER A 151 -10.05 0.70 1.43
CA SER A 151 -9.57 -0.25 2.44
C SER A 151 -9.21 -1.65 1.90
N ALA A 152 -9.59 -1.98 0.66
CA ALA A 152 -9.21 -3.23 0.00
C ALA A 152 -7.82 -3.17 -0.66
N TRP A 153 -7.28 -1.96 -0.85
CA TRP A 153 -6.11 -1.72 -1.67
C TRP A 153 -4.88 -1.41 -0.82
N VAL A 154 -3.73 -1.97 -1.21
CA VAL A 154 -2.46 -1.36 -0.81
C VAL A 154 -2.31 -0.06 -1.60
N LEU A 155 -2.17 1.05 -0.89
CA LEU A 155 -2.10 2.38 -1.50
C LEU A 155 -0.65 2.87 -1.54
N PRO A 156 -0.29 3.69 -2.54
CA PRO A 156 1.05 4.22 -2.67
C PRO A 156 1.30 5.30 -1.62
N VAL A 157 2.56 5.50 -1.27
CA VAL A 157 2.99 6.49 -0.27
C VAL A 157 4.16 7.32 -0.83
N PRO A 158 4.22 8.63 -0.58
CA PRO A 158 5.40 9.43 -0.95
C PRO A 158 6.64 8.90 -0.24
N ASP A 159 7.74 8.74 -0.97
CA ASP A 159 9.00 8.19 -0.44
C ASP A 159 9.43 8.94 0.84
N GLU A 160 9.46 10.27 0.81
CA GLU A 160 9.86 11.14 1.94
C GLU A 160 9.09 10.94 3.24
N ARG A 161 7.86 10.39 3.17
CA ARG A 161 7.02 10.16 4.36
C ARG A 161 7.36 8.87 5.10
N VAL A 162 7.97 7.91 4.42
CA VAL A 162 8.24 6.57 4.96
C VAL A 162 9.71 6.18 4.90
N LEU A 163 10.52 7.00 4.23
CA LEU A 163 11.94 6.77 4.00
C LEU A 163 12.80 7.93 4.54
N PRO A 164 13.70 7.70 5.52
CA PRO A 164 14.75 8.66 5.85
C PRO A 164 15.51 9.22 4.64
N ALA A 165 16.06 10.44 4.78
CA ALA A 165 16.73 11.14 3.67
C ALA A 165 18.04 10.48 3.21
N ASP A 166 18.71 9.73 4.08
CA ASP A 166 20.02 9.08 3.85
C ASP A 166 19.91 7.64 3.31
N GLN A 167 18.75 7.28 2.77
CA GLN A 167 18.44 5.90 2.45
C GLN A 167 19.15 5.28 1.25
N VAL A 168 19.32 3.96 1.34
CA VAL A 168 19.86 3.12 0.27
C VAL A 168 18.76 2.40 -0.51
N ALA A 169 19.07 1.91 -1.72
CA ALA A 169 18.12 1.22 -2.59
C ALA A 169 17.40 0.03 -1.93
N ALA A 170 18.03 -0.66 -0.97
CA ALA A 170 17.40 -1.76 -0.23
C ALA A 170 16.20 -1.31 0.62
N ASP A 171 16.19 -0.08 1.12
CA ASP A 171 15.10 0.45 1.94
C ASP A 171 13.85 0.74 1.11
N ARG A 172 14.06 1.19 -0.14
CA ARG A 172 13.01 1.43 -1.14
C ARG A 172 12.27 0.14 -1.51
N GLU A 173 12.99 -0.97 -1.64
CA GLU A 173 12.41 -2.29 -1.88
C GLU A 173 11.40 -2.66 -0.78
N GLY A 174 11.69 -2.29 0.47
CA GLY A 174 10.84 -2.56 1.63
C GLY A 174 9.55 -1.75 1.69
N VAL A 175 9.32 -0.77 0.80
CA VAL A 175 8.06 0.02 0.73
C VAL A 175 7.33 -0.12 -0.61
N ARG A 176 7.85 -0.92 -1.54
CA ARG A 176 7.16 -1.23 -2.81
C ARG A 176 5.79 -1.83 -2.55
N LEU A 177 4.83 -1.47 -3.41
CA LEU A 177 3.45 -1.96 -3.32
C LEU A 177 3.39 -3.50 -3.28
N ALA A 178 4.14 -4.17 -4.15
CA ALA A 178 4.19 -5.63 -4.19
C ALA A 178 4.74 -6.24 -2.89
N PHE A 179 5.79 -5.65 -2.31
CA PHE A 179 6.34 -6.14 -1.04
C PHE A 179 5.35 -5.91 0.12
N VAL A 180 4.75 -4.71 0.19
CA VAL A 180 3.75 -4.39 1.22
C VAL A 180 2.50 -5.26 1.09
N ALA A 181 2.07 -5.58 -0.13
CA ALA A 181 0.99 -6.54 -0.41
C ALA A 181 1.38 -7.96 0.04
N ALA A 182 2.59 -8.42 -0.25
CA ALA A 182 3.09 -9.71 0.23
C ALA A 182 3.03 -9.80 1.77
N LEU A 183 3.42 -8.72 2.48
CA LEU A 183 3.28 -8.64 3.94
C LEU A 183 1.83 -8.79 4.42
N GLN A 184 0.83 -8.39 3.62
CA GLN A 184 -0.58 -8.49 3.97
C GLN A 184 -1.07 -9.94 4.11
N HIS A 185 -0.35 -10.92 3.55
CA HIS A 185 -0.64 -12.34 3.72
C HIS A 185 -0.21 -12.90 5.08
N LEU A 186 0.64 -12.20 5.81
CA LEU A 186 1.13 -12.64 7.11
C LEU A 186 0.11 -12.35 8.21
N PRO A 187 -0.05 -13.26 9.19
CA PRO A 187 -0.69 -12.93 10.46
C PRO A 187 -0.02 -11.71 11.11
N PRO A 188 -0.77 -10.79 11.74
CA PRO A 188 -0.23 -9.49 12.20
C PRO A 188 1.04 -9.56 13.04
N ARG A 189 1.15 -10.54 13.96
CA ARG A 189 2.36 -10.71 14.78
C ARG A 189 3.56 -11.24 13.98
N GLN A 190 3.33 -12.12 13.00
CA GLN A 190 4.40 -12.60 12.12
C GLN A 190 4.90 -11.47 11.21
N ARG A 191 3.99 -10.63 10.72
CA ARG A 191 4.30 -9.40 9.99
C ARG A 191 5.19 -8.46 10.78
N ALA A 192 4.82 -8.13 12.02
CA ALA A 192 5.62 -7.28 12.91
C ALA A 192 7.02 -7.87 13.14
N VAL A 193 7.12 -9.19 13.41
CA VAL A 193 8.41 -9.86 13.60
C VAL A 193 9.28 -9.78 12.35
N LEU A 194 8.73 -10.03 11.15
CA LEU A 194 9.49 -9.96 9.91
C LEU A 194 9.97 -8.54 9.63
N ILE A 195 9.11 -7.52 9.76
CA ILE A 195 9.52 -6.13 9.55
C ILE A 195 10.62 -5.73 10.53
N LEU A 196 10.45 -6.01 11.83
CA LEU A 196 11.45 -5.64 12.84
C LEU A 196 12.80 -6.37 12.62
N ARG A 197 12.78 -7.63 12.16
CA ARG A 197 14.00 -8.45 12.01
C ARG A 197 14.70 -8.29 10.66
N ASP A 198 13.95 -8.32 9.57
CA ASP A 198 14.50 -8.40 8.22
C ASP A 198 14.53 -7.05 7.49
N VAL A 199 13.70 -6.09 7.92
CA VAL A 199 13.68 -4.74 7.33
C VAL A 199 14.41 -3.75 8.23
N LEU A 200 14.11 -3.75 9.54
CA LEU A 200 14.69 -2.80 10.49
C LEU A 200 15.93 -3.35 11.20
N CYS A 201 16.29 -4.62 10.96
CA CYS A 201 17.51 -5.25 11.46
C CYS A 201 17.66 -5.30 13.01
N TRP A 202 16.55 -5.26 13.76
CA TRP A 202 16.58 -5.34 15.23
C TRP A 202 17.01 -6.72 15.71
N ARG A 203 17.67 -6.85 16.87
CA ARG A 203 18.03 -8.17 17.40
C ARG A 203 16.80 -8.93 17.90
N ALA A 204 16.82 -10.26 17.79
CA ALA A 204 15.70 -11.11 18.24
C ALA A 204 15.31 -10.89 19.72
N ALA A 205 16.29 -10.62 20.58
CA ALA A 205 16.06 -10.29 21.99
C ALA A 205 15.32 -8.94 22.18
N GLU A 206 15.58 -7.95 21.32
CA GLU A 206 14.89 -6.65 21.37
C GLU A 206 13.44 -6.80 20.91
N VAL A 207 13.21 -7.55 19.83
CA VAL A 207 11.87 -7.87 19.33
C VAL A 207 11.07 -8.69 20.34
N ALA A 208 11.70 -9.65 21.01
CA ALA A 208 11.06 -10.47 22.05
C ALA A 208 10.57 -9.61 23.22
N ARG A 209 11.43 -8.70 23.70
CA ARG A 209 11.09 -7.74 24.76
C ARG A 209 9.95 -6.80 24.32
N LEU A 210 10.05 -6.24 23.12
CA LEU A 210 9.05 -5.34 22.55
C LEU A 210 7.67 -6.00 22.45
N LEU A 211 7.62 -7.26 21.99
CA LEU A 211 6.37 -8.00 21.78
C LEU A 211 5.88 -8.75 23.02
N GLY A 212 6.60 -8.68 24.15
CA GLY A 212 6.28 -9.42 25.37
C GLY A 212 6.28 -10.95 25.18
N THR A 213 7.28 -11.47 24.47
CA THR A 213 7.41 -12.91 24.16
C THR A 213 8.86 -13.40 24.33
N THR A 214 9.15 -14.65 23.97
CA THR A 214 10.49 -15.24 24.04
C THR A 214 11.24 -15.12 22.72
N VAL A 215 12.59 -15.16 22.77
CA VAL A 215 13.45 -15.18 21.58
C VAL A 215 13.12 -16.39 20.68
N ALA A 216 12.84 -17.55 21.28
CA ALA A 216 12.42 -18.74 20.54
C ALA A 216 11.12 -18.50 19.76
N SER A 217 10.13 -17.82 20.37
CA SER A 217 8.87 -17.44 19.72
C SER A 217 9.11 -16.49 18.54
N VAL A 218 10.00 -15.50 18.70
CA VAL A 218 10.39 -14.58 17.63
C VAL A 218 11.04 -15.32 16.46
N ASN A 219 12.03 -16.18 16.72
CA ASN A 219 12.72 -16.93 15.67
C ASN A 219 11.75 -17.87 14.92
N SER A 220 10.87 -18.55 15.65
CA SER A 220 9.85 -19.41 15.07
C SER A 220 8.83 -18.63 14.22
N ALA A 221 8.39 -17.46 14.69
CA ALA A 221 7.51 -16.58 13.92
C ALA A 221 8.19 -16.04 12.65
N LEU A 222 9.47 -15.67 12.74
CA LEU A 222 10.25 -15.19 11.61
C LEU A 222 10.42 -16.28 10.54
N GLN A 223 10.74 -17.50 10.95
CA GLN A 223 10.87 -18.64 10.03
C GLN A 223 9.57 -18.87 9.24
N ARG A 224 8.42 -18.88 9.92
CA ARG A 224 7.11 -19.01 9.26
C ARG A 224 6.82 -17.84 8.34
N ALA A 225 7.12 -16.61 8.78
CA ALA A 225 6.91 -15.43 7.97
C ALA A 225 7.72 -15.49 6.66
N ARG A 226 9.00 -15.86 6.74
CA ARG A 226 9.87 -16.04 5.58
C ARG A 226 9.34 -17.12 4.63
N ALA A 227 8.86 -18.24 5.18
CA ALA A 227 8.27 -19.30 4.36
C ALA A 227 7.03 -18.81 3.59
N THR A 228 6.16 -18.00 4.20
CA THR A 228 5.00 -17.41 3.50
C THR A 228 5.38 -16.41 2.42
N ILE A 229 6.45 -15.64 2.66
CA ILE A 229 6.91 -14.57 1.74
C ILE A 229 7.77 -15.13 0.60
N ALA A 230 8.45 -16.27 0.77
CA ALA A 230 9.35 -16.84 -0.24
C ALA A 230 8.70 -16.92 -1.64
N ASP A 231 7.44 -17.37 -1.72
CA ASP A 231 6.70 -17.52 -2.98
C ASP A 231 6.06 -16.22 -3.49
N ARG A 232 6.18 -15.13 -2.72
CA ARG A 232 5.50 -13.83 -2.96
C ARG A 232 6.46 -12.66 -2.98
N ARG A 233 7.76 -12.93 -2.87
CA ARG A 233 8.76 -11.89 -2.83
C ARG A 233 8.86 -11.27 -4.23
N PRO A 234 8.65 -9.96 -4.39
CA PRO A 234 8.85 -9.32 -5.68
C PRO A 234 10.31 -9.45 -6.10
N GLU A 235 10.53 -9.54 -7.41
CA GLU A 235 11.89 -9.49 -7.95
C GLU A 235 12.52 -8.12 -7.67
N PRO A 236 13.80 -8.07 -7.25
CA PRO A 236 14.50 -6.81 -7.05
C PRO A 236 14.54 -5.98 -8.34
N LEU A 237 14.26 -4.68 -8.22
CA LEU A 237 14.37 -3.76 -9.36
C LEU A 237 15.83 -3.33 -9.56
N ARG A 238 16.24 -3.25 -10.82
CA ARG A 238 17.48 -2.56 -11.21
C ARG A 238 17.23 -1.05 -11.25
N PRO A 239 18.24 -0.21 -10.94
CA PRO A 239 18.10 1.24 -11.06
C PRO A 239 17.58 1.65 -12.45
N VAL A 240 16.64 2.58 -12.46
CA VAL A 240 16.05 3.11 -13.69
C VAL A 240 16.95 4.20 -14.27
N ASP A 241 17.16 4.14 -15.58
CA ASP A 241 17.81 5.22 -16.34
C ASP A 241 16.87 6.44 -16.38
N PRO A 242 17.30 7.64 -15.95
CA PRO A 242 16.60 8.90 -16.19
C PRO A 242 16.02 9.08 -17.59
N GLY A 243 16.80 8.75 -18.62
CA GLY A 243 16.38 8.93 -20.01
C GLY A 243 15.20 8.03 -20.37
N LEU A 244 15.04 6.89 -19.70
CA LEU A 244 13.89 6.00 -19.88
C LEU A 244 12.59 6.62 -19.37
N LEU A 245 12.66 7.36 -18.26
CA LEU A 245 11.49 8.02 -17.66
C LEU A 245 11.03 9.21 -18.50
N GLU A 246 11.97 9.96 -19.05
CA GLU A 246 11.67 11.05 -19.99
C GLU A 246 11.06 10.51 -21.29
N ARG A 247 11.60 9.41 -21.84
CA ARG A 247 11.01 8.72 -23.01
C ARG A 247 9.59 8.23 -22.71
N TYR A 248 9.37 7.61 -21.55
CA TYR A 248 8.05 7.17 -21.13
C TYR A 248 7.08 8.35 -21.04
N ALA A 249 7.46 9.43 -20.34
CA ALA A 249 6.60 10.59 -20.16
C ALA A 249 6.26 11.26 -21.50
N THR A 250 7.26 11.43 -22.37
CA THR A 250 7.08 11.99 -23.72
C THR A 250 6.15 11.13 -24.57
N ALA A 251 6.33 9.80 -24.56
CA ALA A 251 5.47 8.88 -25.30
C ALA A 251 4.03 8.92 -24.76
N PHE A 252 3.86 9.01 -23.44
CA PHE A 252 2.55 9.11 -22.81
C PHE A 252 1.82 10.39 -23.19
N GLU A 253 2.47 11.55 -23.04
CA GLU A 253 1.88 12.87 -23.33
C GLU A 253 1.56 13.07 -24.83
N ARG A 254 2.29 12.37 -25.71
CA ARG A 254 2.04 12.39 -27.17
C ARG A 254 1.06 11.31 -27.62
N HIS A 255 0.59 10.47 -26.71
CA HIS A 255 -0.21 9.28 -27.03
C HIS A 255 0.47 8.36 -28.07
N ASP A 256 1.80 8.24 -27.99
CA ASP A 256 2.60 7.38 -28.86
C ASP A 256 2.54 5.94 -28.33
N VAL A 257 1.44 5.25 -28.64
CA VAL A 257 1.20 3.87 -28.23
C VAL A 257 2.32 2.93 -28.69
N PRO A 258 2.82 2.99 -29.95
CA PRO A 258 3.97 2.18 -30.36
C PRO A 258 5.21 2.41 -29.49
N ALA A 259 5.55 3.66 -29.17
CA ALA A 259 6.69 3.95 -28.29
C ALA A 259 6.47 3.43 -26.87
N LEU A 260 5.27 3.60 -26.29
CA LEU A 260 4.95 3.04 -24.97
C LEU A 260 5.07 1.52 -24.95
N VAL A 261 4.52 0.83 -25.97
CA VAL A 261 4.57 -0.63 -26.08
C VAL A 261 5.99 -1.14 -26.27
N ALA A 262 6.85 -0.38 -26.95
CA ALA A 262 8.27 -0.71 -27.11
C ALA A 262 9.04 -0.67 -25.78
N LEU A 263 8.57 0.09 -24.78
CA LEU A 263 9.18 0.14 -23.45
C LEU A 263 8.74 -1.04 -22.56
N LEU A 264 7.63 -1.71 -22.86
CA LEU A 264 7.06 -2.76 -22.02
C LEU A 264 7.88 -4.06 -22.07
N HIS A 265 8.06 -4.69 -20.92
CA HIS A 265 8.45 -6.09 -20.82
C HIS A 265 7.38 -7.01 -21.43
N GLU A 266 7.74 -8.21 -21.89
CA GLU A 266 6.79 -9.15 -22.49
C GLU A 266 5.61 -9.49 -21.58
N ASP A 267 5.90 -9.70 -20.30
CA ASP A 267 4.92 -9.99 -19.24
C ASP A 267 4.46 -8.75 -18.45
N ALA A 268 4.61 -7.55 -19.02
CA ALA A 268 4.27 -6.33 -18.30
C ALA A 268 2.81 -6.33 -17.83
N THR A 269 2.54 -5.70 -16.69
CA THR A 269 1.19 -5.62 -16.12
C THR A 269 0.66 -4.20 -16.07
N THR A 270 -0.66 -4.04 -16.20
CA THR A 270 -1.31 -2.76 -15.91
C THR A 270 -2.55 -2.99 -15.06
N ALA A 271 -2.76 -2.15 -14.05
CA ALA A 271 -3.91 -2.21 -13.16
C ALA A 271 -4.47 -0.81 -12.92
N MET A 272 -5.78 -0.71 -12.64
CA MET A 272 -6.44 0.57 -12.39
C MET A 272 -7.32 0.53 -11.13
N PRO A 273 -6.74 0.49 -9.91
CA PRO A 273 -7.52 0.68 -8.69
C PRO A 273 -8.39 1.95 -8.79
N PRO A 274 -9.65 1.91 -8.31
CA PRO A 274 -10.22 0.94 -7.37
C PRO A 274 -10.87 -0.30 -8.00
N PHE A 275 -10.54 -0.65 -9.25
CA PHE A 275 -11.08 -1.85 -9.91
C PHE A 275 -10.14 -3.05 -9.75
N ALA A 276 -10.69 -4.24 -9.51
CA ALA A 276 -9.95 -5.51 -9.54
C ALA A 276 -9.40 -5.87 -10.94
N TRP A 277 -9.77 -5.08 -11.95
CA TRP A 277 -9.32 -5.19 -13.32
C TRP A 277 -7.80 -4.96 -13.44
N TRP A 278 -7.15 -5.86 -14.18
CA TRP A 278 -5.75 -5.73 -14.59
C TRP A 278 -5.49 -6.55 -15.86
N LEU A 279 -4.45 -6.20 -16.60
CA LEU A 279 -3.98 -6.95 -17.78
C LEU A 279 -2.56 -7.44 -17.57
N ARG A 280 -2.20 -8.49 -18.32
CA ARG A 280 -0.84 -8.97 -18.48
C ARG A 280 -0.51 -9.04 -19.96
N GLY A 281 0.69 -8.60 -20.30
CA GLY A 281 1.28 -8.81 -21.61
C GLY A 281 1.22 -7.59 -22.51
N ARG A 282 2.27 -7.45 -23.34
CA ARG A 282 2.40 -6.34 -24.29
C ARG A 282 1.19 -6.17 -25.23
N ALA A 283 0.69 -7.26 -25.78
CA ALA A 283 -0.40 -7.24 -26.75
C ALA A 283 -1.71 -6.70 -26.14
N ASP A 284 -2.07 -7.19 -24.96
CA ASP A 284 -3.32 -6.80 -24.29
C ASP A 284 -3.26 -5.35 -23.81
N ILE A 285 -2.10 -4.93 -23.28
CA ILE A 285 -1.88 -3.53 -22.89
C ILE A 285 -1.95 -2.61 -24.12
N ALA A 286 -1.32 -3.00 -25.24
CA ALA A 286 -1.38 -2.23 -26.48
C ALA A 286 -2.82 -2.05 -26.99
N ALA A 287 -3.64 -3.10 -26.91
CA ALA A 287 -5.02 -3.07 -27.37
C ALA A 287 -5.87 -2.06 -26.58
N VAL A 288 -5.67 -1.97 -25.26
CA VAL A 288 -6.36 -0.99 -24.41
C VAL A 288 -5.83 0.42 -24.58
N LEU A 289 -4.51 0.60 -24.71
CA LEU A 289 -3.91 1.91 -24.99
C LEU A 289 -4.37 2.49 -26.34
N SER A 290 -4.63 1.63 -27.33
CA SER A 290 -5.09 2.03 -28.67
C SER A 290 -6.59 2.31 -28.74
N PHE A 291 -7.36 2.03 -27.69
CA PHE A 291 -8.80 2.27 -27.70
C PHE A 291 -9.07 3.79 -27.62
N GLY A 292 -9.58 4.35 -28.71
CA GLY A 292 -9.89 5.79 -28.82
C GLY A 292 -10.89 6.25 -27.76
N GLY A 293 -10.75 7.49 -27.29
CA GLY A 293 -11.60 8.04 -26.23
C GLY A 293 -11.12 7.71 -24.81
N SER A 294 -9.92 7.16 -24.65
CA SER A 294 -9.30 6.87 -23.34
C SER A 294 -9.05 8.12 -22.47
N GLY A 295 -9.17 9.33 -23.04
CA GLY A 295 -8.90 10.60 -22.37
C GLY A 295 -7.42 10.80 -22.02
N CYS A 296 -6.55 9.86 -22.43
CA CYS A 296 -5.10 9.95 -22.23
C CYS A 296 -4.40 10.77 -23.32
N GLU A 297 -5.04 10.97 -24.48
CA GLU A 297 -4.45 11.61 -25.67
C GLU A 297 -3.89 13.02 -25.42
N THR A 298 -4.48 13.73 -24.47
CA THR A 298 -4.13 15.11 -24.12
C THR A 298 -3.63 15.24 -22.68
N ALA A 299 -3.39 14.12 -22.01
CA ALA A 299 -3.01 14.12 -20.61
C ALA A 299 -1.60 14.68 -20.39
N ARG A 300 -1.38 15.30 -19.24
CA ARG A 300 -0.07 15.77 -18.78
C ARG A 300 0.40 14.96 -17.60
N LEU A 301 1.72 14.78 -17.51
CA LEU A 301 2.36 14.09 -16.40
C LEU A 301 3.22 15.05 -15.59
N VAL A 302 3.00 15.05 -14.27
CA VAL A 302 3.89 15.72 -13.31
C VAL A 302 4.68 14.65 -12.56
N PRO A 303 6.02 14.65 -12.64
CA PRO A 303 6.85 13.66 -11.94
C PRO A 303 6.62 13.63 -10.43
N ALA A 304 6.62 12.43 -9.87
CA ALA A 304 6.55 12.15 -8.44
C ALA A 304 7.36 10.88 -8.11
N ARG A 305 7.46 10.56 -6.82
CA ARG A 305 8.00 9.27 -6.34
C ARG A 305 7.04 8.63 -5.38
N ALA A 306 6.76 7.34 -5.58
CA ALA A 306 5.81 6.60 -4.79
C ALA A 306 6.37 5.22 -4.44
N SER A 307 6.32 4.84 -3.17
CA SER A 307 6.63 3.49 -2.71
C SER A 307 7.97 2.94 -3.25
N GLY A 308 8.99 3.80 -3.30
CA GLY A 308 10.35 3.48 -3.74
C GLY A 308 10.57 3.52 -5.25
N VAL A 309 9.53 3.75 -6.05
CA VAL A 309 9.57 3.70 -7.54
C VAL A 309 9.09 5.02 -8.17
N PRO A 310 9.39 5.23 -9.47
CA PRO A 310 8.83 6.34 -10.24
C PRO A 310 7.31 6.41 -10.21
N ALA A 311 6.77 7.63 -10.14
CA ALA A 311 5.36 7.88 -10.28
C ALA A 311 5.08 9.19 -11.02
N PHE A 312 3.83 9.39 -11.44
CA PHE A 312 3.37 10.60 -12.11
C PHE A 312 1.96 10.97 -11.64
N GLY A 313 1.76 12.24 -11.32
CA GLY A 313 0.42 12.83 -11.32
C GLY A 313 -0.06 12.99 -12.75
N GLN A 314 -1.10 12.26 -13.13
CA GLN A 314 -1.76 12.38 -14.43
C GLN A 314 -2.87 13.43 -14.35
N TYR A 315 -2.85 14.37 -15.28
CA TYR A 315 -3.83 15.44 -15.40
C TYR A 315 -4.52 15.38 -16.76
N ARG A 316 -5.82 15.70 -16.79
CA ARG A 316 -6.61 15.80 -18.03
C ARG A 316 -7.17 17.20 -18.20
N PRO A 317 -7.35 17.68 -19.44
CA PRO A 317 -7.98 18.98 -19.66
C PRO A 317 -9.42 18.98 -19.13
N ASP A 318 -9.84 20.08 -18.49
CA ASP A 318 -11.23 20.26 -18.05
C ASP A 318 -12.14 20.87 -19.11
N GLY A 319 -11.59 21.22 -20.28
CA GLY A 319 -12.30 21.89 -21.36
C GLY A 319 -12.36 23.42 -21.22
N GLU A 320 -11.92 23.98 -20.10
CA GLU A 320 -11.93 25.43 -19.80
C GLU A 320 -10.52 26.05 -19.87
N GLY A 321 -9.55 25.31 -20.39
CA GLY A 321 -8.15 25.76 -20.53
C GLY A 321 -7.28 25.47 -19.30
N ALA A 322 -7.76 24.68 -18.34
CA ALA A 322 -6.97 24.15 -17.25
C ALA A 322 -6.90 22.61 -17.30
N TYR A 323 -6.05 22.07 -16.43
CA TYR A 323 -5.79 20.65 -16.30
C TYR A 323 -6.11 20.21 -14.88
N ARG A 324 -6.92 19.16 -14.73
CA ARG A 324 -7.38 18.64 -13.44
C ARG A 324 -6.76 17.28 -13.14
N PRO A 325 -6.49 16.99 -11.86
CA PRO A 325 -6.10 15.66 -11.40
C PRO A 325 -7.01 14.56 -11.95
N PHE A 326 -6.40 13.48 -12.43
CA PHE A 326 -7.13 12.32 -12.92
C PHE A 326 -6.70 11.04 -12.21
N ALA A 327 -5.39 10.83 -12.07
CA ALA A 327 -4.85 9.63 -11.43
C ALA A 327 -3.42 9.82 -10.96
N LEU A 328 -2.99 9.01 -10.00
CA LEU A 328 -1.58 8.79 -9.70
C LEU A 328 -1.11 7.50 -10.39
N VAL A 329 -0.16 7.63 -11.31
CA VAL A 329 0.40 6.50 -12.07
C VAL A 329 1.72 6.08 -11.44
N VAL A 330 1.77 4.89 -10.84
CA VAL A 330 2.98 4.30 -10.27
C VAL A 330 3.57 3.33 -11.29
N VAL A 331 4.84 3.50 -11.66
CA VAL A 331 5.46 2.76 -12.77
C VAL A 331 6.72 2.03 -12.30
N GLU A 332 6.78 0.74 -12.57
CA GLU A 332 7.93 -0.10 -12.24
C GLU A 332 8.78 -0.36 -13.48
N PHE A 333 10.07 -0.08 -13.39
CA PHE A 333 11.06 -0.36 -14.42
C PHE A 333 12.16 -1.28 -13.89
N SER A 334 12.69 -2.16 -14.73
CA SER A 334 13.89 -2.92 -14.44
C SER A 334 14.65 -3.21 -15.73
N GLY A 335 15.94 -2.88 -15.76
CA GLY A 335 16.82 -3.25 -16.87
C GLY A 335 16.48 -2.65 -18.22
N GLY A 336 15.92 -1.44 -18.24
CA GLY A 336 15.56 -0.73 -19.47
C GLY A 336 14.12 -0.92 -19.93
N CYS A 337 13.36 -1.83 -19.29
CA CYS A 337 11.96 -2.10 -19.65
C CYS A 337 11.01 -1.76 -18.49
N GLN A 338 9.78 -1.37 -18.84
CA GLN A 338 8.67 -1.22 -17.92
C GLN A 338 8.09 -2.60 -17.58
N LEU A 339 8.14 -2.97 -16.30
CA LEU A 339 7.55 -4.21 -15.79
C LEU A 339 6.05 -4.06 -15.51
N GLY A 340 5.60 -2.86 -15.17
CA GLY A 340 4.17 -2.62 -15.04
C GLY A 340 3.84 -1.20 -14.61
N ALA A 341 2.54 -0.91 -14.60
CA ALA A 341 1.98 0.33 -14.09
C ALA A 341 0.72 0.06 -13.24
N THR A 342 0.56 0.81 -12.16
CA THR A 342 -0.69 0.86 -11.40
C THR A 342 -1.20 2.30 -11.40
N THR A 343 -2.37 2.51 -12.00
CA THR A 343 -3.02 3.83 -12.10
C THR A 343 -4.10 3.95 -11.05
N PHE A 344 -3.80 4.62 -9.94
CA PHE A 344 -4.76 4.90 -8.88
C PHE A 344 -5.65 6.06 -9.33
N LEU A 345 -6.89 5.75 -9.71
CA LEU A 345 -7.85 6.72 -10.23
C LEU A 345 -8.35 7.67 -9.14
N GLY A 346 -8.64 8.91 -9.53
CA GLY A 346 -9.09 9.98 -8.64
C GLY A 346 -7.97 10.90 -8.17
N ASP A 347 -8.33 11.85 -7.32
CA ASP A 347 -7.47 12.93 -6.85
C ASP A 347 -7.11 12.86 -5.36
N GLU A 348 -7.67 11.89 -4.63
CA GLU A 348 -7.53 11.74 -3.17
C GLU A 348 -6.06 11.69 -2.70
N LEU A 349 -5.16 11.18 -3.55
CA LEU A 349 -3.74 11.06 -3.26
C LEU A 349 -2.94 12.32 -3.61
N PHE A 350 -3.47 13.27 -4.38
CA PHE A 350 -2.68 14.38 -4.90
C PHE A 350 -2.15 15.28 -3.78
N GLY A 351 -2.99 15.61 -2.80
CA GLY A 351 -2.58 16.38 -1.62
C GLY A 351 -1.50 15.67 -0.80
N LEU A 352 -1.58 14.35 -0.67
CA LEU A 352 -0.57 13.54 0.03
C LEU A 352 0.81 13.62 -0.66
N PHE A 353 0.83 13.67 -1.99
CA PHE A 353 2.03 13.73 -2.82
C PHE A 353 2.50 15.16 -3.14
N GLY A 354 1.85 16.19 -2.59
CA GLY A 354 2.17 17.59 -2.88
C GLY A 354 1.93 17.98 -4.35
N LEU A 355 1.09 17.22 -5.06
CA LEU A 355 0.74 17.46 -6.45
C LEU A 355 -0.33 18.56 -6.53
N PRO A 356 -0.22 19.51 -7.47
CA PRO A 356 -1.19 20.60 -7.58
C PRO A 356 -2.58 20.09 -7.96
N MET A 357 -3.63 20.75 -7.45
CA MET A 357 -5.03 20.42 -7.79
C MET A 357 -5.52 21.06 -9.11
N SER A 358 -4.67 21.85 -9.75
CA SER A 358 -4.90 22.43 -11.08
C SER A 358 -3.57 22.79 -11.72
N LEU A 359 -3.46 22.58 -13.04
CA LEU A 359 -2.33 23.06 -13.84
C LEU A 359 -2.84 24.02 -14.93
N PRO A 360 -2.14 25.15 -15.17
CA PRO A 360 -2.49 26.03 -16.29
C PRO A 360 -2.09 25.38 -17.62
N ALA A 361 -2.81 25.68 -18.71
CA ALA A 361 -2.48 25.17 -20.05
C ALA A 361 -1.04 25.50 -20.52
N ALA A 362 -0.39 26.54 -19.98
CA ALA A 362 0.98 26.89 -20.33
C ALA A 362 2.07 26.16 -19.51
N ALA A 363 1.72 25.43 -18.44
CA ALA A 363 2.70 24.68 -17.65
C ALA A 363 3.25 23.51 -18.46
N ARG A 364 4.43 23.69 -19.05
CA ARG A 364 5.22 22.56 -19.59
C ARG A 364 5.59 21.61 -18.45
N SER A 365 5.65 20.32 -18.74
CA SER A 365 6.19 19.33 -17.81
C SER A 365 7.59 19.80 -17.40
N SER A 366 7.76 20.14 -16.12
CA SER A 366 9.11 20.27 -15.56
C SER A 366 9.75 18.90 -15.75
N GLY A 367 10.91 18.85 -16.42
CA GLY A 367 11.64 17.61 -16.64
C GLY A 367 11.81 16.82 -15.34
N TRP A 368 12.11 15.52 -15.47
CA TRP A 368 12.42 14.66 -14.33
C TRP A 368 13.64 15.21 -13.58
N ASP A 369 13.40 16.08 -12.61
CA ASP A 369 14.47 16.75 -11.88
C ASP A 369 14.99 15.81 -10.79
N HIS A 370 16.24 15.38 -10.96
CA HIS A 370 16.88 14.39 -10.09
C HIS A 370 17.14 14.90 -8.66
N ASP A 371 16.96 16.21 -8.43
CA ASP A 371 17.38 16.90 -7.22
C ASP A 371 16.23 17.32 -6.28
N ARG A 372 14.98 16.92 -6.52
CA ARG A 372 13.89 17.12 -5.54
C ARG A 372 14.02 16.27 -4.26
N SER A 373 15.19 15.66 -4.04
CA SER A 373 15.60 15.01 -2.80
C SER A 373 16.65 15.79 -1.99
N GLY A 374 16.87 17.09 -2.25
CA GLY A 374 17.93 17.80 -1.52
C GLY A 374 17.82 19.33 -1.47
N GLY A 375 17.08 19.85 -0.49
CA GLY A 375 17.39 21.17 0.09
C GLY A 375 16.57 22.35 -0.42
N LEU A 376 15.80 22.93 0.51
CA LEU A 376 15.40 24.33 0.46
C LEU A 376 16.63 25.22 0.22
N ARG A 377 16.67 25.94 -0.90
CA ARG A 377 17.34 27.24 -0.95
C ARG A 377 16.31 28.30 -1.32
N CYS A 378 15.94 29.04 -0.29
CA CYS A 378 15.31 30.35 -0.42
C CYS A 378 16.32 31.29 -1.09
N THR A 379 16.12 31.66 -2.35
CA THR A 379 16.82 32.81 -2.92
C THR A 379 16.04 34.06 -2.55
N THR A 380 16.46 34.68 -1.44
CA THR A 380 16.19 36.08 -1.16
C THR A 380 17.48 36.84 -1.41
N SER A 381 17.48 37.63 -2.48
CA SER A 381 18.25 38.84 -2.79
C SER A 381 18.52 38.94 -4.28
#